data_AF-E6QLF8-F1
#
_entry.id   AF-E6QLF8-F1
#
_cell.length_a   1.000
_cell.length_b   1.000
_cell.length_c   1.000
_cell.angle_alpha   90.00
_cell.angle_beta   90.00
_cell.angle_gamma   90.00
#
_symmetry.space_group_name_H-M   'P 1'
#
loop_
_entity.id
_entity.type
_entity.pdbx_description
1 polymer ?
#
loop_
_entity_poly.entity_id
_entity_poly.type
_entity_poly.pdbx_seq_one_letter_code
_entity_poly.pdbx_strand_id
1 'polypeptide(L)' 'MTKHNPENERIKRSYFIFLKEAKQLSEPSVDAAAKALSRFGEYTRHRDFKAFHSHQAVAFKRHLV' A
#
# COMPACT_ATOMS: atom_id res chain seq x y z
N MET A 1 13.91 -3.39 -13.41
CA MET A 1 12.94 -2.30 -13.66
C MET A 1 11.56 -2.82 -13.29
N THR A 2 11.19 -2.73 -12.02
CA THR A 2 9.86 -3.16 -11.54
C THR A 2 8.83 -2.18 -12.11
N LYS A 3 8.02 -2.67 -13.04
CA LYS A 3 6.99 -1.89 -13.73
C LYS A 3 5.89 -1.56 -12.71
N HIS A 4 5.98 -0.40 -12.05
CA HIS A 4 4.92 0.06 -11.15
C HIS A 4 3.60 0.07 -11.91
N ASN A 5 2.56 -0.51 -11.32
CA ASN A 5 1.23 -0.48 -11.91
C ASN A 5 0.64 0.94 -11.73
N PRO A 6 0.37 1.70 -12.81
CA PRO A 6 -0.15 3.06 -12.71
C PRO A 6 -1.50 3.14 -12.00
N GLU A 7 -2.32 2.08 -12.08
CA GLU A 7 -3.58 1.99 -11.34
C GLU A 7 -3.36 1.93 -9.83
N ASN A 8 -2.34 1.19 -9.39
CA ASN A 8 -1.99 1.13 -7.97
C ASN A 8 -1.55 2.50 -7.44
N GLU A 9 -0.80 3.26 -8.23
CA GLU A 9 -0.38 4.61 -7.83
C GLU A 9 -1.57 5.58 -7.70
N ARG A 10 -2.58 5.45 -8.57
CA ARG A 10 -3.84 6.20 -8.43
C ARG A 10 -4.57 5.83 -7.14
N ILE A 11 -4.68 4.53 -6.83
CA ILE A 11 -5.32 4.05 -5.60
C ILE A 11 -4.57 4.54 -4.36
N LYS A 12 -3.22 4.47 -4.35
CA LYS A 12 -2.39 4.98 -3.24
C LYS A 12 -2.64 6.46 -2.99
N ARG A 13 -2.65 7.29 -4.04
CA ARG A 13 -2.88 8.74 -3.93
C ARG A 13 -4.24 9.03 -3.28
N SER A 14 -5.31 8.40 -3.77
CA SER A 14 -6.65 8.56 -3.19
C SER A 14 -6.69 8.11 -1.73
N TYR A 15 -6.00 7.01 -1.40
CA TYR A 15 -5.91 6.52 -0.02
C TYR A 15 -5.14 7.48 0.90
N PHE A 16 -4.02 8.06 0.45
CA PHE A 16 -3.26 9.03 1.24
C PHE A 16 -4.06 10.32 1.50
N ILE A 17 -4.80 10.80 0.50
CA ILE A 17 -5.72 11.93 0.67
C ILE A 17 -6.78 11.57 1.72
N PHE A 18 -7.37 10.38 1.64
CA PHE A 18 -8.33 9.92 2.65
C PHE A 18 -7.74 9.87 4.07
N LEU A 19 -6.50 9.38 4.22
CA LEU A 19 -5.83 9.32 5.51
C LEU A 19 -5.55 10.73 6.08
N LYS A 20 -5.13 11.67 5.24
CA LYS A 20 -4.84 13.05 5.65
C LYS A 20 -6.12 13.84 5.95
N GLU A 21 -7.08 13.83 5.04
CA GLU A 21 -8.24 14.72 5.11
C GLU A 21 -9.37 14.12 5.96
N ALA A 22 -9.77 12.87 5.71
CA ALA A 22 -10.93 12.26 6.37
C ALA A 22 -10.58 11.63 7.73
N LYS A 23 -9.37 11.06 7.84
CA LYS A 23 -8.89 10.46 9.10
C LYS A 23 -8.04 11.41 9.94
N GLN A 24 -7.69 12.59 9.41
CA GLN A 24 -6.88 13.61 10.11
C GLN A 24 -5.58 13.03 10.68
N LEU A 25 -4.99 12.05 9.97
CA LEU A 25 -3.73 11.48 10.40
C LEU A 25 -2.59 12.46 10.17
N SER A 26 -1.64 12.45 11.10
CA SER A 26 -0.40 13.21 10.96
C SER A 26 0.40 12.77 9.72
N GLU A 27 1.21 13.66 9.17
CA GLU A 27 2.06 13.34 8.02
C GLU A 27 2.98 12.12 8.27
N PRO A 28 3.61 11.97 9.46
CA PRO A 28 4.37 10.75 9.79
C PRO A 28 3.55 9.46 9.73
N SER A 29 2.26 9.50 10.10
CA SER A 29 1.36 8.35 10.01
C SER A 29 1.05 7.97 8.56
N VAL A 30 0.83 8.98 7.71
CA VAL A 30 0.63 8.78 6.27
C VAL A 30 1.90 8.23 5.61
N ASP A 31 3.07 8.75 5.98
CA ASP A 31 4.36 8.26 5.50
C ASP A 31 4.63 6.81 5.92
N ALA A 32 4.27 6.44 7.15
CA ALA A 32 4.36 5.06 7.61
C ALA A 32 3.46 4.13 6.77
N ALA A 33 2.24 4.57 6.45
CA ALA A 33 1.34 3.84 5.56
C ALA A 33 1.91 3.72 4.13
N ALA A 34 2.51 4.79 3.61
CA ALA A 34 3.15 4.77 2.30
C ALA A 34 4.34 3.78 2.24
N LYS A 35 5.18 3.77 3.28
CA LYS A 35 6.28 2.79 3.42
C LYS A 35 5.76 1.36 3.47
N ALA A 36 4.70 1.10 4.24
CA ALA A 36 4.10 -0.22 4.33
C ALA A 36 3.53 -0.69 2.97
N LEU A 37 2.84 0.19 2.25
CA LEU A 37 2.30 -0.10 0.91
C LEU A 37 3.40 -0.31 -0.14
N SER A 38 4.55 0.37 -0.02
CA SER A 38 5.71 0.10 -0.89
C SER A 38 6.22 -1.32 -0.69
N ARG A 39 6.48 -1.71 0.57
CA ARG A 39 6.96 -3.06 0.93
C ARG A 39 5.98 -4.15 0.50
N PHE A 40 4.68 -3.93 0.70
CA PHE A 40 3.65 -4.86 0.24
C PHE A 40 3.61 -4.95 -1.30
N GLY A 41 3.78 -3.83 -1.99
CA GLY A 41 3.89 -3.78 -3.45
C GLY A 41 5.09 -4.59 -3.96
N GLU A 42 6.25 -4.46 -3.34
CA GLU A 42 7.44 -5.24 -3.67
C GLU A 42 7.21 -6.74 -3.45
N TYR A 43 6.65 -7.12 -2.30
CA TYR A 43 6.30 -8.51 -1.97
C TYR A 43 5.34 -9.14 -2.99
N THR A 44 4.33 -8.39 -3.43
CA THR A 44 3.34 -8.83 -4.43
C THR A 44 3.76 -8.59 -5.87
N ARG A 45 5.00 -8.11 -6.11
CA ARG A 45 5.54 -7.76 -7.44
C ARG A 45 4.67 -6.75 -8.21
N HIS A 46 4.14 -5.77 -7.49
CA HIS A 46 3.25 -4.71 -7.99
C HIS A 46 1.99 -5.23 -8.68
N ARG A 47 1.47 -6.39 -8.23
CA ARG A 47 0.15 -6.88 -8.64
C ARG A 47 -0.93 -5.82 -8.36
N ASP A 48 -1.97 -5.78 -9.19
CA ASP A 48 -3.08 -4.85 -9.03
C ASP A 48 -3.70 -4.97 -7.62
N PHE A 49 -3.85 -3.84 -6.94
CA PHE A 49 -4.51 -3.78 -5.64
C PHE A 49 -5.99 -4.18 -5.71
N LYS A 50 -6.62 -4.08 -6.88
CA LYS A 50 -7.98 -4.61 -7.11
C LYS A 50 -8.04 -6.13 -7.01
N ALA A 51 -6.92 -6.83 -7.22
CA ALA A 51 -6.78 -8.28 -7.04
C ALA A 51 -6.34 -8.66 -5.61
N PHE A 52 -6.49 -7.74 -4.65
CA PHE A 52 -6.16 -7.99 -3.25
C PHE A 52 -7.00 -9.12 -2.67
N HIS A 53 -6.34 -10.01 -1.93
CA HIS A 53 -6.99 -11.06 -1.17
C HIS A 53 -6.38 -11.09 0.24
N SER A 54 -7.21 -11.29 1.27
CA SER A 54 -6.79 -11.21 2.68
C SER A 54 -5.63 -12.16 3.01
N HIS A 55 -5.55 -13.33 2.37
CA HIS A 55 -4.43 -14.25 2.53
C HIS A 55 -3.07 -13.64 2.13
N GLN A 56 -3.03 -12.72 1.17
CA GLN A 56 -1.81 -12.01 0.80
C GLN A 56 -1.29 -11.14 1.95
N ALA A 57 -2.19 -10.50 2.70
CA ALA A 57 -1.82 -9.71 3.88
C ALA A 57 -1.32 -10.59 5.02
N VAL A 58 -1.96 -11.75 5.25
CA VAL A 58 -1.50 -12.73 6.24
C VAL A 58 -0.12 -13.28 5.88
N ALA A 59 0.09 -13.64 4.62
CA ALA A 59 1.39 -14.13 4.14
C ALA A 59 2.47 -13.04 4.20
N PHE A 60 2.13 -11.80 3.86
CA PHE A 60 3.04 -10.66 4.00
C PHE A 60 3.41 -10.40 5.45
N LYS A 61 2.46 -10.47 6.39
CA LYS A 61 2.76 -10.36 7.83
C LYS A 61 3.75 -11.44 8.28
N ARG A 62 3.58 -12.68 7.82
CA ARG A 62 4.52 -13.79 8.10
C ARG A 62 5.90 -13.59 7.46
N HIS A 63 6.01 -12.82 6.39
CA HIS A 63 7.29 -12.50 5.74
C HIS A 63 8.08 -11.41 6.49
N LEU A 64 7.42 -10.60 7.32
CA LEU A 64 8.04 -9.53 8.10
C LEU A 64 8.51 -9.96 9.49
N VAL A 65 8.13 -11.15 9.95
CA VAL A 65 8.45 -11.74 11.26
C VAL A 65 9.46 -12.85 11.07
#